data_AF-A0A292RA67-F1
#
_entry.id   AF-A0A292RA67-F1
#
_cell.length_a   1.000
_cell.length_b   1.000
_cell.length_c   1.000
_cell.angle_alpha   90.00
_cell.angle_beta   90.00
_cell.angle_gamma   90.00
#
_symmetry.space_group_name_H-M   'P 1'
#
loop_
_entity.id
_entity.type
_entity.pdbx_description
1 polymer ?
#
loop_
_entity_poly.entity_id
_entity_poly.type
_entity_poly.pdbx_seq_one_letter_code
_entity_poly.pdbx_strand_id
1 'polypeptide(L)'
;MKNIKLNGRNIKLNYVNGYALDPKEKYIINIKEELEFQKAILMAFRIIGPPPAIKNYHAWLHKNGFDVEFPNPTNEFVAPYYGIKPLWRTDYSQGIVIKAENDDDYYIVMECSGRNQGYRHTQVILTMTGCL
;
A
#
# COMPACT_ATOMS: atom_id res chain seq x y z
N MET A 1 2.67 17.95 2.00
CA MET A 1 2.81 16.52 1.65
C MET A 1 3.99 15.97 2.42
N LYS A 2 3.89 14.75 2.93
CA LYS A 2 4.88 14.16 3.83
C LYS A 2 5.68 13.07 3.10
N ASN A 3 6.99 13.28 2.96
CA ASN A 3 7.88 12.26 2.41
C ASN A 3 8.01 11.11 3.43
N ILE A 4 7.88 9.87 2.97
CA ILE A 4 7.97 8.68 3.80
C ILE A 4 8.89 7.62 3.18
N LYS A 5 9.47 6.80 4.07
CA LYS A 5 10.18 5.56 3.73
C LYS A 5 9.35 4.39 4.24
N LEU A 6 8.89 3.49 3.36
CA LEU A 6 8.08 2.35 3.79
C LEU A 6 8.94 1.36 4.57
N ASN A 7 8.36 0.74 5.59
CA ASN A 7 9.03 -0.19 6.50
C ASN A 7 10.29 0.39 7.18
N GLY A 8 10.50 1.71 7.09
CA GLY A 8 11.63 2.41 7.69
C GLY A 8 11.42 2.68 9.18
N ARG A 9 12.52 2.78 9.93
CA ARG A 9 12.50 3.08 11.37
C ARG A 9 11.93 4.46 11.73
N ASN A 10 11.75 5.34 10.73
CA ASN A 10 11.36 6.74 10.91
C ASN A 10 9.84 6.97 11.01
N ILE A 11 9.02 5.97 10.70
CA ILE A 11 7.58 6.06 10.95
C ILE A 11 7.41 5.86 12.46
N LYS A 12 7.40 6.97 13.22
CA LYS A 12 7.05 6.97 14.64
C LYS A 12 5.83 6.07 14.81
N LEU A 13 5.97 5.02 15.61
CA LEU A 13 5.05 3.90 15.85
C LEU A 13 3.73 4.32 16.53
N ASN A 14 3.22 5.50 16.20
CA ASN A 14 1.92 5.98 16.64
C ASN A 14 0.86 5.32 15.76
N TYR A 15 0.62 4.03 16.03
CA TYR A 15 -0.43 3.27 15.37
C TYR A 15 -1.78 3.81 15.82
N VAL A 16 -2.44 4.60 14.98
CA VAL A 16 -3.80 5.08 15.24
C VAL A 16 -4.76 4.04 14.70
N ASN A 17 -5.51 3.40 15.61
CA ASN A 17 -6.46 2.33 15.26
C ASN A 17 -5.80 1.19 14.47
N GLY A 18 -4.60 0.78 14.90
CA GLY A 18 -3.88 -0.40 14.37
C GLY A 18 -2.97 -0.15 13.16
N TYR A 19 -2.88 1.08 12.67
CA TYR A 19 -2.12 1.44 11.47
C TYR A 19 -1.27 2.70 11.66
N ALA A 20 -0.08 2.71 11.07
CA ALA A 20 0.90 3.78 11.17
C ALA A 20 0.71 4.85 10.07
N LEU A 21 0.13 4.48 8.93
CA LEU A 21 -0.19 5.46 7.87
C LEU A 21 -1.60 6.00 8.08
N ASP A 22 -1.77 7.31 8.04
CA ASP A 22 -3.07 7.96 8.07
C ASP A 22 -3.57 8.18 6.62
N PRO A 23 -4.69 7.56 6.20
CA PRO A 23 -5.23 7.75 4.85
C PRO A 23 -5.63 9.20 4.52
N LYS A 24 -5.77 10.07 5.53
CA LYS A 24 -6.08 11.50 5.36
C LYS A 24 -4.83 12.36 5.16
N GLU A 25 -3.64 11.76 5.26
CA GLU A 25 -2.38 12.45 5.02
C GLU A 25 -1.93 12.28 3.56
N LYS A 26 -1.39 13.35 2.98
CA LYS A 26 -0.84 13.32 1.62
C LYS A 26 0.63 12.90 1.65
N TYR A 27 0.88 11.62 1.41
CA TYR A 27 2.23 11.07 1.37
C TYR A 27 2.88 11.22 -0.02
N ILE A 28 4.19 11.35 -0.02
CA ILE A 28 5.04 11.26 -1.21
C ILE A 28 6.10 10.17 -0.96
N ILE A 29 6.47 9.44 -2.00
CA ILE A 29 7.48 8.38 -1.91
C ILE A 29 8.50 8.45 -3.05
N ASN A 30 9.76 8.15 -2.74
CA ASN A 30 10.79 7.94 -3.76
C ASN A 30 10.79 6.47 -4.19
N ILE A 31 10.10 6.16 -5.29
CA ILE A 31 9.93 4.79 -5.78
C ILE A 31 11.26 4.12 -6.11
N LYS A 32 12.23 4.87 -6.64
CA LYS A 32 13.55 4.32 -6.98
C LYS A 32 14.27 3.78 -5.74
N GLU A 33 14.15 4.48 -4.61
CA GLU A 33 14.73 4.04 -3.34
C GLU A 33 13.93 2.92 -2.66
N GLU A 34 12.65 2.77 -2.96
CA GLU A 34 11.79 1.71 -2.40
C GLU A 34 11.89 0.39 -3.16
N LEU A 35 12.20 0.46 -4.44
CA LEU A 35 12.08 -0.64 -5.39
C LEU A 35 12.75 -1.93 -4.90
N GLU A 36 13.99 -1.84 -4.42
CA GLU A 36 14.76 -3.01 -3.99
C GLU A 36 14.14 -3.69 -2.76
N PHE A 37 13.70 -2.91 -1.77
CA PHE A 37 13.09 -3.47 -0.56
C PHE A 37 11.70 -4.06 -0.86
N GLN A 38 10.91 -3.40 -1.72
CA GLN A 38 9.60 -3.88 -2.14
C GLN A 38 9.71 -5.15 -2.99
N LYS A 39 10.70 -5.26 -3.88
CA LYS A 39 11.00 -6.52 -4.59
C LYS A 39 11.35 -7.64 -3.62
N ALA A 40 12.15 -7.37 -2.59
CA ALA A 40 12.49 -8.37 -1.58
C ALA A 40 11.25 -8.89 -0.84
N ILE A 41 10.31 -8.00 -0.49
CA ILE A 41 9.01 -8.38 0.11
C ILE A 41 8.21 -9.28 -0.86
N LEU A 42 8.09 -8.89 -2.13
CA LEU A 42 7.37 -9.70 -3.14
C LEU A 42 8.05 -11.05 -3.38
N MET A 43 9.37 -11.13 -3.36
CA MET A 43 10.10 -12.40 -3.41
C MET A 43 9.80 -13.26 -2.18
N ALA A 44 9.76 -12.66 -0.98
CA ALA A 44 9.38 -13.39 0.23
C ALA A 44 7.96 -13.97 0.10
N PHE A 45 7.01 -13.26 -0.52
CA PHE A 45 5.67 -13.79 -0.75
C PHE A 45 5.67 -15.07 -1.59
N ARG A 46 6.62 -15.23 -2.51
CA ARG A 46 6.75 -16.45 -3.33
C ARG A 46 7.35 -17.62 -2.56
N ILE A 47 8.16 -17.36 -1.54
CA ILE A 47 8.88 -18.40 -0.78
C ILE A 47 8.05 -18.86 0.42
N ILE A 48 7.51 -17.92 1.20
CA ILE A 48 6.81 -18.19 2.46
C ILE A 48 5.30 -17.91 2.41
N GLY A 49 4.80 -17.49 1.24
CA GLY A 49 3.40 -17.12 1.03
C GLY A 49 3.13 -15.61 1.27
N PRO A 50 2.06 -15.04 0.68
CA PRO A 50 1.67 -13.67 0.95
C PRO A 50 0.98 -13.53 2.31
N PRO A 51 0.92 -12.32 2.90
CA PRO A 51 0.14 -12.07 4.10
C PRO A 51 -1.35 -12.33 3.83
N PRO A 52 -2.12 -12.81 4.83
CA PRO A 52 -3.58 -12.97 4.70
C PRO A 52 -4.28 -11.68 4.25
N ALA A 53 -3.74 -10.52 4.62
CA ALA A 53 -4.18 -9.20 4.20
C ALA A 53 -4.27 -8.99 2.68
N ILE A 54 -3.56 -9.77 1.86
CA ILE A 54 -3.64 -9.65 0.39
C ILE A 54 -5.06 -9.88 -0.12
N LYS A 55 -5.86 -10.69 0.59
CA LYS A 55 -7.27 -10.93 0.26
C LYS A 55 -8.12 -9.66 0.30
N ASN A 56 -7.77 -8.68 1.14
CA ASN A 56 -8.48 -7.40 1.18
C ASN A 56 -8.23 -6.57 -0.07
N TYR A 57 -7.01 -6.63 -0.62
CA TYR A 57 -6.70 -6.01 -1.91
C TYR A 57 -7.49 -6.68 -3.04
N HIS A 58 -7.50 -8.01 -3.10
CA HIS A 58 -8.27 -8.74 -4.11
C HIS A 58 -9.77 -8.46 -4.02
N ALA A 59 -10.33 -8.41 -2.80
CA ALA A 59 -11.72 -8.05 -2.59
C ALA A 59 -12.01 -6.60 -3.04
N TRP A 60 -11.08 -5.68 -2.81
CA TRP A 60 -11.19 -4.31 -3.29
C TRP A 60 -11.15 -4.24 -4.83
N LEU A 61 -10.22 -4.96 -5.48
CA LEU A 61 -10.14 -5.03 -6.93
C LEU A 61 -11.45 -5.54 -7.54
N HIS A 62 -11.91 -6.71 -7.08
CA HIS A 62 -13.15 -7.32 -7.54
C HIS A 62 -14.37 -6.40 -7.34
N LYS A 63 -14.48 -5.74 -6.17
CA LYS A 63 -15.59 -4.82 -5.88
C LYS A 63 -15.62 -3.62 -6.83
N ASN A 64 -14.48 -3.19 -7.35
CA ASN A 64 -14.36 -2.04 -8.24
C ASN A 64 -14.23 -2.44 -9.72
N GLY A 65 -14.45 -3.71 -10.06
CA GLY A 65 -14.46 -4.19 -11.45
C GLY A 65 -13.07 -4.36 -12.08
N PHE A 66 -12.01 -4.39 -11.27
CA PHE A 66 -10.67 -4.70 -11.74
C PHE A 66 -10.41 -6.21 -11.77
N ASP A 67 -9.59 -6.65 -12.71
CA ASP A 67 -9.10 -8.03 -12.76
C ASP A 67 -8.16 -8.28 -11.56
N VAL A 68 -8.35 -9.40 -10.87
CA VAL A 68 -7.55 -9.76 -9.68
C VAL A 68 -6.18 -10.31 -10.07
N GLU A 69 -6.09 -11.01 -11.20
CA GLU A 69 -4.86 -11.61 -11.73
C GLU A 69 -4.04 -10.60 -12.53
N PHE A 70 -4.71 -9.65 -13.18
CA PHE A 70 -4.10 -8.55 -13.93
C PHE A 70 -4.63 -7.18 -13.48
N PRO A 71 -4.32 -6.74 -12.23
CA PRO A 71 -4.82 -5.48 -11.70
C PRO A 71 -4.34 -4.29 -12.52
N ASN A 72 -5.27 -3.42 -12.90
CA ASN A 72 -5.01 -2.25 -13.74
C ASN A 72 -5.71 -0.97 -13.27
N PRO A 73 -5.66 -0.62 -11.96
CA PRO A 73 -6.23 0.64 -11.48
C PRO A 73 -5.51 1.82 -12.13
N THR A 74 -6.27 2.85 -12.51
CA THR A 74 -5.73 4.06 -13.15
C THR A 74 -5.50 5.19 -12.15
N ASN A 75 -4.64 6.13 -12.51
CA ASN A 75 -4.37 7.34 -11.76
C ASN A 75 -5.67 8.13 -11.49
N GLU A 76 -6.56 8.27 -12.48
CA GLU A 76 -7.84 8.99 -12.33
C GLU A 76 -8.75 8.30 -11.33
N PHE A 77 -8.75 6.96 -11.29
CA PHE A 77 -9.60 6.21 -10.38
C PHE A 77 -9.15 6.36 -8.93
N VAL A 78 -7.83 6.36 -8.68
CA VAL A 78 -7.29 6.39 -7.32
C VAL A 78 -7.07 7.81 -6.78
N ALA A 79 -6.94 8.82 -7.64
CA ALA A 79 -6.69 10.21 -7.24
C ALA A 79 -7.71 10.76 -6.21
N PRO A 80 -9.03 10.49 -6.28
CA PRO A 80 -10.00 10.94 -5.29
C PRO A 80 -9.81 10.37 -3.87
N TYR A 81 -8.94 9.37 -3.68
CA TYR A 81 -8.63 8.78 -2.38
C TYR A 81 -7.38 9.41 -1.75
N TYR A 82 -6.52 10.05 -2.54
CA TYR A 82 -5.21 10.55 -2.10
C TYR A 82 -5.30 11.62 -1.01
N GLY A 83 -4.89 11.25 0.21
CA GLY A 83 -4.97 12.11 1.39
C GLY A 83 -6.39 12.49 1.79
N ILE A 84 -7.38 11.67 1.45
CA ILE A 84 -8.80 11.91 1.76
C ILE A 84 -9.38 10.74 2.55
N LYS A 85 -9.24 9.51 2.03
CA LYS A 85 -9.80 8.29 2.63
C LYS A 85 -9.06 7.06 2.11
N PRO A 86 -9.06 5.93 2.84
CA PRO A 86 -8.45 4.72 2.33
C PRO A 86 -9.28 4.10 1.20
N LEU A 87 -8.62 3.33 0.35
CA LEU A 87 -9.25 2.48 -0.66
C LEU A 87 -10.09 1.38 0.01
N TRP A 88 -9.53 0.77 1.07
CA TRP A 88 -10.22 -0.12 2.00
C TRP A 88 -9.62 0.01 3.39
N ARG A 89 -10.39 -0.37 4.42
CA ARG A 89 -9.90 -0.49 5.79
C ARG A 89 -10.63 -1.65 6.47
N THR A 90 -9.87 -2.52 7.11
CA THR A 90 -10.36 -3.68 7.86
C THR A 90 -9.57 -3.82 9.17
N ASP A 91 -9.81 -4.89 9.91
CA ASP A 91 -8.97 -5.28 11.05
C ASP A 91 -7.60 -5.86 10.64
N TYR A 92 -7.41 -6.22 9.37
CA TYR A 92 -6.22 -6.90 8.87
C TYR A 92 -5.35 -6.02 7.97
N SER A 93 -5.93 -5.18 7.13
CA SER A 93 -5.16 -4.21 6.38
C SER A 93 -5.96 -2.97 6.01
N GLN A 94 -5.23 -1.93 5.64
CA GLN A 94 -5.75 -0.81 4.89
C GLN A 94 -4.99 -0.64 3.58
N GLY A 95 -5.68 -0.11 2.58
CA GLY A 95 -5.09 0.33 1.33
C GLY A 95 -5.16 1.84 1.24
N ILE A 96 -4.03 2.48 0.94
CA ILE A 96 -3.95 3.92 0.78
C ILE A 96 -3.28 4.27 -0.53
N VAL A 97 -3.57 5.48 -1.01
CA VAL A 97 -2.95 6.04 -2.21
C VAL A 97 -1.79 6.94 -1.79
N ILE A 98 -0.65 6.77 -2.44
CA ILE A 98 0.56 7.58 -2.26
C ILE A 98 1.01 8.09 -3.62
N LYS A 99 1.57 9.30 -3.68
CA LYS A 99 2.10 9.87 -4.92
C LYS A 99 3.61 9.66 -5.00
N ALA A 100 4.17 9.47 -6.19
CA ALA A 100 5.62 9.54 -6.34
C ALA A 100 6.16 10.96 -6.13
N GLU A 101 7.45 11.07 -5.83
CA GLU A 101 8.13 12.36 -5.66
C GLU A 101 8.41 13.08 -6.98
N ASN A 102 8.73 12.32 -8.03
CA ASN A 102 9.30 12.86 -9.27
C ASN A 102 8.43 12.59 -10.52
N ASP A 103 7.25 12.01 -10.34
CA ASP A 103 6.26 11.80 -11.40
C ASP A 103 4.85 12.04 -10.83
N ASP A 104 3.86 12.11 -11.72
CA ASP A 104 2.46 12.33 -11.36
C ASP A 104 1.72 11.02 -11.03
N ASP A 105 2.44 9.88 -10.95
CA ASP A 105 1.82 8.59 -10.73
C ASP A 105 1.43 8.38 -9.26
N TYR A 106 0.33 7.66 -9.12
CA TYR A 106 -0.16 7.17 -7.85
C TYR A 106 0.18 5.69 -7.68
N TYR A 107 0.40 5.33 -6.42
CA TYR A 107 0.73 3.97 -5.99
C TYR A 107 -0.27 3.53 -4.93
N ILE A 108 -0.71 2.28 -5.03
CA ILE A 108 -1.50 1.64 -3.99
C ILE A 108 -0.53 0.99 -3.00
N VAL A 109 -0.58 1.44 -1.75
CA VAL A 109 0.16 0.84 -0.64
C VAL A 109 -0.81 0.12 0.28
N MET A 110 -0.56 -1.18 0.50
CA MET A 110 -1.21 -1.95 1.55
C MET A 110 -0.36 -1.89 2.82
N GLU A 111 -0.98 -1.50 3.92
CA GLU A 111 -0.40 -1.67 5.26
C GLU A 111 -1.11 -2.80 5.98
N CYS A 112 -0.34 -3.81 6.39
CA CYS A 112 -0.82 -4.89 7.25
C CYS A 112 -1.03 -4.36 8.68
N SER A 113 -2.10 -4.75 9.35
CA SER A 113 -2.24 -4.52 10.78
C SER A 113 -1.36 -5.48 11.59
N GLY A 114 -1.27 -5.25 12.90
CA GLY A 114 -0.58 -6.17 13.82
C GLY A 114 -1.19 -7.58 13.90
N ARG A 115 -2.36 -7.81 13.30
CA ARG A 115 -3.01 -9.13 13.25
C ARG A 115 -2.44 -10.07 12.18
N ASN A 116 -1.64 -9.56 11.22
CA ASN A 116 -0.97 -10.41 10.23
C ASN A 116 0.29 -11.01 10.86
N GLN A 117 0.19 -12.22 11.38
CA GLN A 117 1.35 -12.95 11.90
C GLN A 117 2.41 -13.10 10.80
N GLY A 118 3.68 -12.82 11.12
CA GLY A 118 4.78 -12.81 10.15
C GLY A 118 4.92 -11.52 9.31
N TYR A 119 3.87 -10.68 9.25
CA TYR A 119 3.83 -9.47 8.41
C TYR A 119 3.27 -8.25 9.15
N ARG A 120 3.49 -8.19 10.47
CA ARG A 120 2.90 -7.13 11.31
C ARG A 120 3.40 -5.78 10.82
N HIS A 121 2.47 -4.88 10.50
CA HIS A 121 2.78 -3.50 10.09
C HIS A 121 3.62 -3.39 8.82
N THR A 122 3.77 -4.48 8.07
CA THR A 122 4.45 -4.46 6.78
C THR A 122 3.67 -3.62 5.79
N GLN A 123 4.38 -2.73 5.10
CA GLN A 123 3.87 -1.83 4.08
C GLN A 123 4.37 -2.29 2.72
N VAL A 124 3.44 -2.51 1.80
CA VAL A 124 3.70 -3.17 0.51
C VAL A 124 3.12 -2.33 -0.60
N ILE A 125 3.95 -2.00 -1.59
CA ILE A 125 3.48 -1.39 -2.84
C ILE A 125 2.85 -2.50 -3.70
N LEU A 126 1.58 -2.36 -4.03
CA LEU A 126 0.82 -3.34 -4.80
C LEU A 126 0.84 -3.05 -6.31
N THR A 127 1.13 -1.81 -6.69
CA THR A 127 1.22 -1.34 -8.08
C THR A 127 2.66 -0.92 -8.38
N MET A 128 3.58 -1.87 -8.48
CA MET A 128 5.03 -1.60 -8.58
C MET A 128 5.44 -0.73 -9.77
N THR A 129 4.61 -0.68 -10.81
CA THR A 129 4.81 0.13 -12.03
C THR A 129 3.99 1.42 -12.03
N GLY A 130 3.38 1.79 -10.91
CA GLY A 130 2.38 2.86 -10.84
C GLY A 130 0.97 2.36 -11.19
N CYS A 131 -0.02 3.19 -10.89
CA CYS A 131 -1.36 3.07 -11.49
C CYS A 131 -1.28 3.54 -12.94
N LEU A 132 -2.12 2.96 -13.81
CA LEU A 132 -2.11 3.25 -15.25
C LEU A 132 -2.59 4.65 -15.60
#